data_AF-A0A0A3IMB3-F1
#
_entry.id   AF-A0A0A3IMB3-F1
#
_cell.length_a   1.000
_cell.length_b   1.000
_cell.length_c   1.000
_cell.angle_alpha   90.00
_cell.angle_beta   90.00
_cell.angle_gamma   90.00
#
_symmetry.space_group_name_H-M   'P 1'
#
loop_
_entity.id
_entity.type
_entity.pdbx_description
1 polymer ?
#
loop_
_entity_poly.entity_id
_entity_poly.type
_entity_poly.pdbx_seq_one_letter_code
_entity_poly.pdbx_strand_id
1 'polypeptide(L)'
;MNNNVDYEIIKDSVVYSFEEYIEEDGFTAPQSAAKVFEEDWRDLNYNTFTRTAYYICVAIECFKLKEIPDFIYENLEFYINGDGFKNEANEKDIELLSQDINKCIQLMENGDYKVIKSSFGAKSRIEYILSLKP
;
A
#
# COMPACT_ATOMS: atom_id res chain seq x y z
N MET A 1 1.47 12.85 -23.03
CA MET A 1 1.03 11.48 -22.67
C MET A 1 0.22 11.62 -21.40
N ASN A 2 -1.07 11.29 -21.44
CA ASN A 2 -1.86 11.17 -20.20
C ASN A 2 -1.34 9.92 -19.48
N ASN A 3 -0.44 10.09 -18.52
CA ASN A 3 -0.08 9.05 -17.57
C ASN A 3 -1.26 8.90 -16.59
N ASN A 4 -2.38 8.38 -17.08
CA ASN A 4 -3.42 7.86 -16.19
C ASN A 4 -2.87 6.55 -15.64
N VAL A 5 -2.39 6.57 -14.41
CA VAL A 5 -2.07 5.36 -13.68
C VAL A 5 -3.40 4.69 -13.32
N ASP A 6 -3.59 3.46 -13.79
CA ASP A 6 -4.82 2.68 -13.60
C ASP A 6 -4.76 1.96 -12.24
N TYR A 7 -5.85 2.04 -11.48
CA TYR A 7 -5.92 1.42 -10.15
C TYR A 7 -5.67 -0.08 -10.19
N GLU A 8 -6.25 -0.78 -11.18
CA GLU A 8 -6.16 -2.23 -11.28
C GLU A 8 -4.72 -2.66 -11.57
N ILE A 9 -3.96 -1.87 -12.34
CA ILE A 9 -2.53 -2.14 -12.57
C ILE A 9 -1.73 -2.09 -11.27
N ILE A 10 -1.98 -1.08 -10.42
CA ILE A 10 -1.31 -0.99 -9.11
C ILE A 10 -1.69 -2.19 -8.25
N LYS A 11 -2.98 -2.52 -8.19
CA LYS A 11 -3.50 -3.62 -7.38
C LYS A 11 -2.92 -4.96 -7.81
N ASP A 12 -2.94 -5.25 -9.11
CA ASP A 12 -2.37 -6.47 -9.67
C ASP A 12 -0.86 -6.56 -9.41
N SER A 13 -0.13 -5.43 -9.54
CA SER A 13 1.30 -5.36 -9.23
C SER A 13 1.58 -5.71 -7.77
N VAL A 14 0.83 -5.12 -6.84
CA VAL A 14 0.99 -5.38 -5.40
C VAL A 14 0.65 -6.82 -5.05
N VAL A 15 -0.46 -7.36 -5.57
CA VAL A 15 -0.87 -8.75 -5.32
C VAL A 15 0.18 -9.72 -5.84
N TYR A 16 0.60 -9.57 -7.10
CA TYR A 16 1.62 -10.42 -7.71
C TYR A 16 2.94 -10.36 -6.95
N SER A 17 3.39 -9.16 -6.57
CA SER A 17 4.62 -8.98 -5.79
C SER A 17 4.53 -9.68 -4.43
N PHE A 18 3.39 -9.59 -3.74
CA PHE A 18 3.19 -10.30 -2.47
C PHE A 18 3.21 -11.82 -2.66
N GLU A 19 2.55 -12.34 -3.69
CA GLU A 19 2.57 -13.77 -4.04
C GLU A 19 4.00 -14.25 -4.31
N GLU A 20 4.76 -13.56 -5.17
CA GLU A 20 6.15 -13.88 -5.49
C GLU A 20 7.05 -13.85 -4.25
N TYR A 21 7.03 -12.73 -3.49
CA TYR A 21 7.92 -12.60 -2.33
C TYR A 21 7.64 -13.63 -1.24
N ILE A 22 6.38 -14.05 -1.07
CA ILE A 22 6.02 -15.01 -0.02
C ILE A 22 6.29 -16.44 -0.48
N GLU A 23 5.85 -16.79 -1.68
CA GLU A 23 5.93 -18.17 -2.16
C GLU A 23 7.32 -18.54 -2.67
N GLU A 24 8.01 -17.62 -3.34
CA GLU A 24 9.32 -17.87 -3.96
C GLU A 24 10.47 -17.44 -3.05
N ASP A 25 10.40 -16.26 -2.44
CA ASP A 25 11.49 -15.71 -1.62
C ASP A 25 11.36 -16.02 -0.12
N GLY A 26 10.19 -16.52 0.33
CA GLY A 26 9.93 -16.84 1.73
C GLY A 26 9.88 -15.61 2.65
N PHE A 27 9.49 -14.45 2.10
CA PHE A 27 9.37 -13.21 2.86
C PHE A 27 8.16 -13.22 3.80
N THR A 28 8.30 -12.53 4.91
CA THR A 28 7.19 -12.19 5.82
C THR A 28 6.39 -11.00 5.27
N ALA A 29 5.14 -10.81 5.72
CA ALA A 29 4.32 -9.69 5.27
C ALA A 29 5.00 -8.31 5.44
N PRO A 30 5.72 -8.01 6.55
CA PRO A 30 6.51 -6.78 6.66
C PRO A 30 7.62 -6.63 5.62
N GLN A 31 8.30 -7.73 5.26
CA GLN A 31 9.36 -7.72 4.24
C GLN A 31 8.76 -7.50 2.86
N SER A 32 7.68 -8.19 2.51
CA SER A 32 6.97 -8.01 1.25
C SER A 32 6.45 -6.59 1.10
N ALA A 33 5.82 -6.03 2.14
CA ALA A 33 5.36 -4.64 2.14
C ALA A 33 6.49 -3.63 1.90
N ALA A 34 7.64 -3.81 2.58
CA ALA A 34 8.78 -2.94 2.40
C ALA A 34 9.40 -3.06 1.00
N LYS A 35 9.42 -4.29 0.45
CA LYS A 35 9.97 -4.59 -0.87
C LYS A 35 9.13 -3.98 -1.99
N VAL A 36 7.80 -4.08 -1.91
CA VAL A 36 6.89 -3.38 -2.84
C VAL A 36 7.18 -1.88 -2.85
N PHE A 37 7.28 -1.24 -1.68
CA PHE A 37 7.56 0.19 -1.61
C PHE A 37 8.93 0.54 -2.19
N GLU A 38 9.93 -0.33 -2.02
CA GLU A 38 11.27 -0.14 -2.56
C GLU A 38 11.36 -0.30 -4.08
N GLU A 39 10.66 -1.28 -4.67
CA GLU A 39 10.71 -1.54 -6.11
C GLU A 39 9.83 -0.55 -6.88
N ASP A 40 8.64 -0.26 -6.36
CA ASP A 40 7.63 0.55 -7.05
C ASP A 40 7.67 2.03 -6.63
N TRP A 41 8.75 2.47 -5.97
CA TRP A 41 8.82 3.80 -5.35
C TRP A 41 8.50 4.97 -6.29
N ARG A 42 8.79 4.82 -7.60
CA ARG A 42 8.51 5.88 -8.59
C ARG A 42 7.02 6.05 -8.80
N ASP A 43 6.33 4.94 -9.03
CA ASP A 43 4.89 4.95 -9.28
C ASP A 43 4.13 5.25 -7.99
N LEU A 44 4.59 4.69 -6.86
CA LEU A 44 4.06 4.99 -5.52
C LEU A 44 4.11 6.48 -5.20
N ASN A 45 5.17 7.18 -5.62
CA ASN A 45 5.35 8.61 -5.33
C ASN A 45 4.82 9.54 -6.42
N TYR A 46 4.19 9.01 -7.47
CA TYR A 46 3.78 9.80 -8.64
C TYR A 46 2.80 10.92 -8.27
N ASN A 47 1.79 10.60 -7.47
CA ASN A 47 0.80 11.56 -6.98
C ASN A 47 0.11 11.03 -5.71
N THR A 48 -0.85 11.78 -5.17
CA THR A 48 -1.64 11.38 -4.00
C THR A 48 -2.47 10.12 -4.28
N PHE A 49 -3.05 10.01 -5.48
CA PHE A 49 -3.84 8.84 -5.86
C PHE A 49 -3.05 7.53 -5.82
N THR A 50 -1.94 7.48 -6.54
CA THR A 50 -1.04 6.32 -6.57
C THR A 50 -0.55 5.97 -5.18
N ARG A 51 -0.10 6.97 -4.40
CA ARG A 51 0.35 6.75 -3.02
C ARG A 51 -0.74 6.13 -2.15
N THR A 52 -1.97 6.67 -2.19
CA THR A 52 -3.11 6.08 -1.47
C THR A 52 -3.39 4.66 -1.94
N ALA A 53 -3.39 4.40 -3.25
CA ALA A 53 -3.63 3.08 -3.81
C ALA A 53 -2.60 2.04 -3.32
N TYR A 54 -1.30 2.37 -3.36
CA TYR A 54 -0.25 1.48 -2.86
C TYR A 54 -0.42 1.19 -1.36
N TYR A 55 -0.68 2.20 -0.53
CA TYR A 55 -0.87 1.99 0.90
C TYR A 55 -2.08 1.09 1.20
N ILE A 56 -3.19 1.30 0.52
CA ILE A 56 -4.42 0.51 0.73
C ILE A 56 -4.24 -0.93 0.22
N CYS A 57 -3.67 -1.12 -0.97
CA CYS A 57 -3.43 -2.45 -1.52
C CYS A 57 -2.46 -3.25 -0.63
N VAL A 58 -1.33 -2.65 -0.23
CA VAL A 58 -0.35 -3.30 0.66
C VAL A 58 -0.96 -3.65 2.00
N ALA A 59 -1.76 -2.75 2.59
CA ALA A 59 -2.45 -3.03 3.84
C ALA A 59 -3.42 -4.22 3.73
N ILE A 60 -4.19 -4.32 2.64
CA ILE A 60 -5.10 -5.45 2.40
C ILE A 60 -4.33 -6.77 2.33
N GLU A 61 -3.21 -6.82 1.60
CA GLU A 61 -2.39 -8.04 1.54
C GLU A 61 -1.80 -8.40 2.92
N CYS A 62 -1.30 -7.43 3.66
CA CYS A 62 -0.88 -7.62 5.05
C CYS A 62 -2.00 -8.19 5.94
N PHE A 63 -3.23 -7.68 5.81
CA PHE A 63 -4.37 -8.20 6.56
C PHE A 63 -4.72 -9.65 6.18
N LYS A 64 -4.63 -10.04 4.91
CA LYS A 64 -4.82 -11.45 4.51
C LYS A 64 -3.83 -12.39 5.20
N LEU A 65 -2.60 -11.91 5.42
CA LEU A 65 -1.53 -12.64 6.09
C LEU A 65 -1.58 -12.52 7.62
N LYS A 66 -2.54 -11.77 8.16
CA LYS A 66 -2.72 -11.48 9.59
C LYS A 66 -1.51 -10.78 10.23
N GLU A 67 -0.68 -10.13 9.44
CA GLU A 67 0.51 -9.41 9.88
C GLU A 67 0.64 -8.10 9.11
N ILE A 68 0.64 -6.98 9.82
CA ILE A 68 0.79 -5.64 9.24
C ILE A 68 1.99 -4.94 9.88
N PRO A 69 2.95 -4.42 9.10
CA PRO A 69 4.04 -3.65 9.67
C PRO A 69 3.54 -2.32 10.22
N ASP A 70 4.15 -1.89 11.31
CA ASP A 70 3.81 -0.63 11.99
C ASP A 70 3.93 0.61 11.08
N PHE A 71 4.86 0.65 10.13
CA PHE A 71 4.96 1.77 9.18
C PHE A 71 3.79 1.88 8.21
N ILE A 72 3.08 0.79 7.91
CA ILE A 72 1.81 0.84 7.17
C ILE A 72 0.70 1.23 8.14
N TYR A 73 0.60 0.52 9.27
CA TYR A 73 -0.47 0.69 10.24
C TYR A 73 -0.57 2.13 10.80
N GLU A 74 0.56 2.73 11.17
CA GLU A 74 0.66 4.10 11.71
C GLU A 74 0.22 5.16 10.70
N ASN A 75 0.24 4.86 9.39
CA ASN A 75 -0.13 5.80 8.33
C ASN A 75 -1.50 5.52 7.70
N LEU A 76 -2.16 4.40 8.02
CA LEU A 76 -3.41 3.99 7.38
C LEU A 76 -4.54 5.00 7.55
N GLU A 77 -4.67 5.57 8.75
CA GLU A 77 -5.73 6.54 9.07
C GLU A 77 -5.67 7.77 8.14
N PHE A 78 -4.46 8.21 7.79
CA PHE A 78 -4.26 9.34 6.86
C PHE A 78 -4.80 9.02 5.47
N TYR A 79 -4.52 7.84 4.94
CA TYR A 79 -4.95 7.43 3.59
C TYR A 79 -6.43 7.06 3.51
N ILE A 80 -6.99 6.48 4.58
CA ILE A 80 -8.41 6.13 4.66
C ILE A 80 -9.29 7.38 4.69
N ASN A 81 -8.89 8.40 5.47
CA ASN A 81 -9.69 9.62 5.64
C ASN A 81 -9.34 10.72 4.62
N GLY A 82 -8.28 10.54 3.84
CA GLY A 82 -7.84 11.50 2.83
C GLY A 82 -8.77 11.54 1.62
N ASP A 83 -9.04 12.73 1.09
CA ASP A 83 -9.80 12.93 -0.14
C ASP A 83 -8.97 13.55 -1.28
N GLY A 84 -7.69 13.85 -1.02
CA GLY A 84 -6.79 14.50 -1.99
C GLY A 84 -6.60 13.75 -3.30
N PHE A 85 -6.89 12.44 -3.34
CA PHE A 85 -6.78 11.62 -4.53
C PHE A 85 -7.95 11.77 -5.52
N LYS A 86 -9.10 12.31 -5.10
CA LYS A 86 -10.35 12.29 -5.89
C LYS A 86 -10.32 13.10 -7.19
N ASN A 87 -9.30 13.93 -7.40
CA ASN A 87 -9.14 14.72 -8.63
C ASN A 87 -7.92 14.30 -9.46
N GLU A 88 -7.22 13.24 -9.06
CA GLU A 88 -5.94 12.83 -9.65
C GLU A 88 -6.04 11.53 -10.50
N ALA A 89 -7.23 10.96 -10.61
CA ALA A 89 -7.54 9.78 -11.42
C ALA A 89 -8.94 9.90 -12.04
N ASN A 90 -9.32 8.94 -12.88
CA ASN A 90 -10.67 8.89 -13.44
C ASN A 90 -11.68 8.35 -12.42
N GLU A 91 -12.97 8.60 -12.66
CA GLU A 91 -14.05 8.23 -11.74
C GLU A 91 -14.10 6.74 -11.42
N LYS A 92 -13.82 5.87 -12.41
CA LYS A 92 -13.81 4.42 -12.23
C LYS A 92 -12.70 4.00 -11.25
N ASP A 93 -11.49 4.53 -11.42
CA ASP A 93 -10.36 4.22 -10.54
C ASP A 93 -10.59 4.72 -9.11
N ILE A 94 -11.20 5.90 -8.98
CA ILE A 94 -11.59 6.46 -7.67
C ILE A 94 -12.63 5.57 -6.99
N GLU A 95 -13.62 5.07 -7.74
CA GLU A 95 -14.65 4.16 -7.22
C GLU A 95 -14.02 2.85 -6.71
N LEU A 96 -13.14 2.23 -7.50
CA LEU A 96 -12.46 0.99 -7.13
C LEU A 96 -11.58 1.16 -5.88
N LEU A 97 -10.77 2.22 -5.84
CA LEU A 97 -9.98 2.54 -4.64
C LEU A 97 -10.88 2.80 -3.43
N SER A 98 -12.01 3.49 -3.59
CA SER A 98 -12.95 3.75 -2.49
C SER A 98 -13.57 2.46 -1.95
N GLN A 99 -13.84 1.48 -2.81
CA GLN A 99 -14.31 0.16 -2.38
C GLN A 99 -13.25 -0.58 -1.56
N ASP A 100 -12.00 -0.56 -1.99
CA ASP A 100 -10.91 -1.20 -1.25
C ASP A 100 -10.53 -0.43 0.03
N ILE A 101 -10.70 0.89 0.10
CA ILE A 101 -10.63 1.66 1.37
C ILE A 101 -11.67 1.14 2.35
N ASN A 102 -12.93 0.97 1.92
CA ASN A 102 -13.99 0.44 2.79
C ASN A 102 -13.68 -0.98 3.26
N LYS A 103 -13.13 -1.82 2.38
CA LYS A 103 -12.66 -3.16 2.73
C LYS A 103 -11.52 -3.10 3.76
N CYS A 104 -10.57 -2.19 3.58
CA CYS A 104 -9.47 -1.97 4.51
C CYS A 104 -9.97 -1.55 5.90
N ILE A 105 -10.96 -0.64 5.97
CA ILE A 105 -11.62 -0.25 7.23
C ILE A 105 -12.22 -1.48 7.92
N GLN A 106 -12.98 -2.30 7.20
CA GLN A 106 -13.60 -3.51 7.75
C GLN A 106 -12.55 -4.50 8.29
N LEU A 107 -11.44 -4.68 7.57
CA LEU A 107 -10.33 -5.54 8.01
C LEU A 107 -9.66 -4.99 9.27
N MET A 108 -9.48 -3.67 9.38
CA MET A 108 -8.97 -3.02 10.58
C MET A 108 -9.89 -3.23 11.78
N GLU A 109 -11.20 -3.05 11.60
CA GLU A 109 -12.22 -3.21 12.65
C GLU A 109 -12.35 -4.66 13.14
N ASN A 110 -12.15 -5.64 12.25
CA ASN A 110 -12.16 -7.07 12.62
C ASN A 110 -11.05 -7.43 13.61
N GLY A 111 -9.91 -6.73 13.57
CA GLY A 111 -8.81 -6.90 14.53
C GLY A 111 -8.08 -8.25 14.49
N ASP A 112 -8.34 -9.10 13.49
CA ASP A 112 -7.69 -10.43 13.34
C ASP A 112 -6.32 -10.32 12.65
N TYR A 113 -5.41 -9.54 13.24
CA TYR A 113 -4.05 -9.35 12.76
C TYR A 113 -3.11 -8.92 13.89
N LYS A 114 -1.81 -9.02 13.64
CA LYS A 114 -0.75 -8.49 14.51
C LYS A 114 -0.06 -7.31 13.86
N VAL A 115 0.14 -6.25 14.63
CA VAL A 115 1.02 -5.15 14.23
C VAL A 115 2.46 -5.56 14.52
N ILE A 116 3.28 -5.67 13.48
CA ILE A 116 4.68 -6.06 13.57
C ILE A 116 5.55 -4.82 13.65
N LYS A 117 6.30 -4.70 14.74
CA LYS A 117 7.19 -3.55 14.95
C LYS A 117 8.41 -3.66 14.04
N SER A 118 8.61 -2.64 13.21
CA SER A 118 9.77 -2.58 12.32
C SER A 118 11.01 -2.08 13.08
N SER A 119 12.19 -2.49 12.61
CA SER A 119 13.43 -1.91 13.10
C SER A 119 13.52 -0.43 12.73
N PHE A 120 14.29 0.34 13.49
CA PHE A 120 14.55 1.75 13.16
C PHE A 120 15.09 1.92 11.73
N GLY A 121 16.05 1.07 11.32
CA GLY A 121 16.62 1.10 9.98
C GLY A 121 15.59 0.84 8.88
N ALA A 122 14.66 -0.09 9.11
CA ALA A 122 13.57 -0.36 8.17
C ALA A 122 12.62 0.84 8.05
N LYS A 123 12.20 1.45 9.17
CA LYS A 123 11.36 2.67 9.14
C LYS A 123 12.05 3.81 8.40
N SER A 124 13.32 4.09 8.71
CA SER A 124 14.08 5.15 8.03
C SER A 124 14.27 4.89 6.54
N ARG A 125 14.40 3.63 6.12
CA ARG A 125 14.46 3.27 4.70
C ARG A 125 13.13 3.58 3.99
N ILE A 126 12.00 3.24 4.60
CA ILE A 126 10.67 3.55 4.08
C ILE A 126 10.45 5.07 4.03
N GLU A 127 10.76 5.80 5.10
CA GLU A 127 10.68 7.26 5.12
C GLU A 127 11.51 7.90 4.01
N TYR A 128 12.73 7.40 3.78
CA TYR A 128 13.57 7.84 2.68
C TYR A 128 12.90 7.59 1.32
N ILE A 129 12.40 6.38 1.08
CA ILE A 129 11.69 6.01 -0.15
C ILE A 129 10.50 6.94 -0.41
N LEU A 130 9.69 7.23 0.61
CA LEU A 130 8.51 8.10 0.51
C LEU A 130 8.86 9.58 0.28
N SER A 131 10.11 9.97 0.58
CA SER A 131 10.63 11.32 0.35
C SER A 131 11.17 11.53 -1.07
N LEU A 132 11.38 10.45 -1.82
CA LEU A 132 11.88 10.52 -3.19
C LEU A 132 10.85 11.22 -4.09
N LYS A 133 11.36 12.00 -5.05
CA LYS A 133 10.56 12.63 -6.09
C LYS A 133 10.72 11.82 -7.38
N PRO A 134 9.60 11.41 -8.01
CA PRO A 134 9.63 10.71 -9.29
C PRO A 134 10.11 11.60 -10.44
#